data_AF-A0A926GYC5-F1
#
_entry.id   AF-A0A926GYC5-F1
#
_cell.length_a   1.000
_cell.length_b   1.000
_cell.length_c   1.000
_cell.angle_alpha   90.00
_cell.angle_beta   90.00
_cell.angle_gamma   90.00
#
_symmetry.space_group_name_H-M   'P 1'
#
loop_
_entity.id
_entity.type
_entity.pdbx_description
1 polymer ?
#
loop_
_entity_poly.entity_id
_entity_poly.type
_entity_poly.pdbx_seq_one_letter_code
_entity_poly.pdbx_strand_id
1 'polypeptide(L)'
;MAYQQLPPSVPVTVEQAKQASNVARQGGVGCGIVWLAGTALFTMVKAFGGIGFGTGIILLVLWAIGLTILGVALLPQIRAWKITPPEIDVSREAVRLGESFDFRYYQAFKDRLDLDFARVEFFMRETAIYRRGTDTYTETHEVPVYTKEIPRGSYRAGDHLDLSHRFTVPPDGMHTFLGSNNRIEWLLRVKVSIARWPDVNETYPVRVLPERFEQGYEAPYTGRVKDV
;
A
#
# COMPACT_ATOMS: atom_id res chain seq x y z
N MET A 1 8.31 -34.80 18.76
CA MET A 1 8.96 -33.48 18.64
C MET A 1 7.86 -32.43 18.62
N ALA A 2 7.84 -31.54 19.61
CA ALA A 2 6.80 -30.52 19.76
C ALA A 2 7.12 -29.34 18.84
N TYR A 3 6.16 -28.95 17.99
CA TYR A 3 6.25 -27.71 17.20
C TYR A 3 6.11 -26.52 18.16
N GLN A 4 7.25 -25.90 18.48
CA GLN A 4 7.29 -24.65 19.21
C GLN A 4 6.74 -23.56 18.28
N GLN A 5 5.53 -23.08 18.57
CA GLN A 5 4.93 -21.96 17.85
C GLN A 5 5.83 -20.73 18.05
N LEU A 6 6.61 -20.39 17.02
CA LEU A 6 7.29 -19.11 16.96
C LEU A 6 6.22 -18.01 16.92
N PRO A 7 6.41 -16.90 17.67
CA PRO A 7 5.48 -15.78 17.62
C PRO A 7 5.37 -15.28 16.17
N PRO A 8 4.19 -14.77 15.76
CA PRO A 8 4.02 -14.21 14.44
C PRO A 8 5.05 -13.09 14.27
N SER A 9 6.02 -13.32 13.38
CA SER A 9 6.95 -12.28 12.99
C SER A 9 6.14 -11.28 12.19
N VAL A 10 5.75 -10.19 12.87
CA VAL A 10 5.16 -9.01 12.25
C VAL A 10 6.05 -8.70 11.05
N PRO A 11 5.52 -8.77 9.81
CA PRO A 11 6.35 -8.50 8.66
C PRO A 11 6.94 -7.10 8.84
N VAL A 12 8.11 -6.87 8.27
CA VAL A 12 8.57 -5.52 7.97
C VAL A 12 7.67 -5.07 6.80
N THR A 13 6.41 -4.82 7.12
CA THR A 13 5.27 -4.85 6.21
C THR A 13 5.28 -3.58 5.37
N VAL A 14 4.53 -3.58 4.27
CA VAL A 14 3.99 -2.42 3.53
C VAL A 14 3.66 -1.19 4.42
N GLU A 15 3.36 -1.44 5.69
CA GLU A 15 3.24 -0.48 6.79
C GLU A 15 4.45 0.45 6.98
N GLN A 16 5.69 -0.01 6.79
CA GLN A 16 6.89 0.83 6.89
C GLN A 16 7.06 1.79 5.70
N ALA A 17 6.67 1.36 4.49
CA ALA A 17 6.64 2.23 3.32
C ALA A 17 5.46 3.23 3.37
N LYS A 18 4.29 2.77 3.85
CA LYS A 18 3.16 3.65 4.21
C LYS A 18 3.58 4.61 5.34
N GLN A 19 4.34 4.18 6.34
CA GLN A 19 4.88 5.03 7.41
C GLN A 19 5.89 6.05 6.89
N ALA A 20 6.83 5.68 6.01
CA ALA A 20 7.82 6.61 5.47
C ALA A 20 7.15 7.73 4.63
N SER A 21 6.15 7.38 3.81
CA SER A 21 5.37 8.39 3.07
C SER A 21 4.48 9.24 4.00
N ASN A 22 3.92 8.66 5.06
CA ASN A 22 3.16 9.39 6.07
C ASN A 22 4.05 10.32 6.91
N VAL A 23 5.28 9.92 7.24
CA VAL A 23 6.25 10.73 8.00
C VAL A 23 6.69 11.95 7.19
N ALA A 24 7.00 11.78 5.90
CA ALA A 24 7.31 12.91 5.01
C ALA A 24 6.13 13.87 4.85
N ARG A 25 4.89 13.34 4.77
CA ARG A 25 3.65 14.13 4.63
C ARG A 25 3.23 14.83 5.93
N GLN A 26 3.57 14.27 7.09
CA GLN A 26 3.36 14.90 8.40
C GLN A 26 4.40 16.00 8.70
N GLY A 27 5.62 15.89 8.15
CA GLY A 27 6.68 16.88 8.34
C GLY A 27 6.30 18.30 7.91
N GLY A 28 5.63 18.45 6.76
CA GLY A 28 5.23 19.77 6.24
C GLY A 28 4.18 20.49 7.11
N VAL A 29 3.19 19.74 7.63
CA VAL A 29 2.17 20.29 8.54
C VAL A 29 2.81 20.69 9.86
N GLY A 30 3.70 19.86 10.40
CA GLY A 30 4.46 20.16 11.62
C GLY A 30 5.29 21.44 11.50
N CYS A 31 6.07 21.58 10.41
CA CYS A 31 6.86 22.78 10.15
C CYS A 31 6.00 24.05 10.03
N GLY A 32 4.85 23.97 9.34
CA GLY A 32 3.93 25.10 9.22
C GLY A 32 3.36 25.55 10.57
N ILE A 33 2.95 24.59 11.42
CA ILE A 33 2.44 24.87 12.77
C ILE A 33 3.53 25.52 13.64
N VAL A 34 4.74 24.95 13.66
CA VAL A 34 5.86 25.49 14.45
C VAL A 34 6.21 26.91 14.00
N TRP A 35 6.24 27.17 12.69
CA TRP A 35 6.50 28.49 12.13
C TRP A 35 5.45 29.53 12.54
N LEU A 36 4.16 29.17 12.44
CA LEU A 36 3.07 30.06 12.84
C LEU A 36 3.08 30.33 14.34
N ALA A 37 3.36 29.31 15.17
CA ALA A 37 3.48 29.48 16.62
C ALA A 37 4.64 30.43 16.99
N GLY A 38 5.80 30.27 16.35
CA GLY A 38 6.95 31.18 16.55
C GLY A 38 6.65 32.61 16.10
N THR A 39 5.97 32.77 14.96
CA THR A 39 5.56 34.09 14.44
C THR A 39 4.53 34.76 15.35
N ALA A 40 3.56 34.00 15.88
CA ALA A 40 2.58 34.49 16.84
C ALA A 40 3.22 34.92 18.16
N LEU A 41 4.15 34.12 18.70
CA LEU A 41 4.90 34.47 19.90
C LEU A 41 5.73 35.75 19.71
N PHE A 42 6.43 35.87 18.57
CA PHE A 42 7.21 37.07 18.27
C PHE A 42 6.33 38.31 18.09
N THR A 43 5.16 38.16 17.45
CA THR A 43 4.15 39.22 17.33
C THR A 43 3.66 39.66 18.71
N MET A 44 3.37 38.70 19.60
CA MET A 44 2.91 38.97 20.97
C MET A 44 3.96 39.76 21.77
N VAL A 45 5.24 39.36 21.73
CA VAL A 45 6.32 40.09 22.42
C VAL A 45 6.43 41.54 21.91
N LYS A 46 6.30 41.74 20.59
CA LYS A 46 6.37 43.09 19.99
C LYS A 46 5.15 43.94 20.28
N ALA A 47 3.98 43.35 20.49
CA ALA A 47 2.76 44.09 20.84
C ALA A 47 2.90 44.87 22.16
N PHE A 48 3.66 44.36 23.14
CA PHE A 48 3.92 45.05 24.41
C PHE A 48 4.92 46.21 24.31
N GLY A 49 5.81 46.20 23.32
CA GLY A 49 6.82 47.24 23.09
C GLY A 49 6.46 48.26 22.00
N GLY A 50 5.30 48.12 21.38
CA GLY A 50 4.88 48.88 20.20
C GLY A 50 5.40 48.26 18.89
N ILE A 51 4.54 48.27 17.87
CA ILE A 51 4.85 47.74 16.54
C ILE A 51 5.11 48.92 15.61
N GLY A 52 6.39 49.18 15.32
CA GLY A 52 6.78 50.14 14.30
C GLY A 52 6.43 49.65 12.89
N PHE A 53 6.27 50.58 11.94
CA PHE A 53 5.91 50.27 10.55
C PHE A 53 6.79 49.19 9.90
N GLY A 54 8.11 49.29 10.07
CA GLY A 54 9.05 48.30 9.53
C GLY A 54 8.88 46.90 10.14
N THR A 55 8.62 46.82 11.45
CA THR A 55 8.34 45.54 12.12
C THR A 55 7.01 44.95 11.63
N GLY A 56 6.00 45.78 11.40
CA GLY A 56 4.72 45.35 10.84
C GLY A 56 4.86 44.65 9.48
N ILE A 57 5.68 45.20 8.57
CA ILE A 57 5.93 44.58 7.25
C ILE A 57 6.60 43.22 7.41
N ILE A 58 7.62 43.11 8.28
CA ILE A 58 8.32 41.83 8.51
C ILE A 58 7.35 40.78 9.05
N LEU A 59 6.50 41.14 10.02
CA LEU A 59 5.50 40.24 10.58
C LEU A 59 4.51 39.77 9.51
N LEU A 60 4.04 40.67 8.65
CA LEU A 60 3.14 40.32 7.55
C LEU A 60 3.78 39.28 6.62
N VAL A 61 5.06 39.44 6.27
CA VAL A 61 5.78 38.47 5.43
C VAL A 61 5.93 37.12 6.15
N LEU A 62 6.28 37.11 7.44
CA LEU A 62 6.41 35.87 8.20
C LEU A 62 5.08 35.10 8.31
N TRP A 63 3.97 35.81 8.54
CA TRP A 63 2.63 35.24 8.51
C TRP A 63 2.28 34.68 7.12
N ALA A 64 2.55 35.43 6.06
CA ALA A 64 2.30 34.99 4.69
C ALA A 64 3.08 33.70 4.35
N ILE A 65 4.36 33.61 4.76
CA ILE A 65 5.18 32.41 4.58
C ILE A 65 4.59 31.23 5.34
N GLY A 66 4.28 31.40 6.64
CA GLY A 66 3.74 30.32 7.47
C GLY A 66 2.41 29.78 6.95
N LEU A 67 1.50 30.68 6.56
CA LEU A 67 0.21 30.31 5.97
C LEU A 67 0.37 29.61 4.62
N THR A 68 1.34 30.04 3.81
CA THR A 68 1.63 29.38 2.53
C THR A 68 2.15 27.96 2.74
N ILE A 69 3.12 27.76 3.65
CA ILE A 69 3.66 26.44 3.99
C ILE A 69 2.54 25.53 4.48
N LEU A 70 1.73 26.01 5.44
CA LEU A 70 0.64 25.23 5.99
C LEU A 70 -0.43 24.91 4.93
N GLY A 71 -0.83 25.88 4.12
CA GLY A 71 -1.81 25.69 3.04
C GLY A 71 -1.38 24.63 2.02
N VAL A 72 -0.12 24.71 1.55
CA VAL A 72 0.47 23.73 0.63
C VAL A 72 0.55 22.35 1.28
N ALA A 73 0.90 22.25 2.57
CA ALA A 73 0.96 20.99 3.29
C ALA A 73 -0.41 20.34 3.53
N LEU A 74 -1.46 21.16 3.75
CA LEU A 74 -2.83 20.67 4.00
C LEU A 74 -3.58 20.29 2.71
N LEU A 75 -3.27 20.92 1.58
CA LEU A 75 -3.93 20.68 0.29
C LEU A 75 -4.05 19.19 -0.08
N PRO A 76 -2.99 18.35 0.01
CA PRO A 76 -3.08 16.92 -0.25
C PRO A 76 -3.99 16.16 0.73
N GLN A 77 -4.06 16.57 2.00
CA GLN A 77 -4.92 15.93 3.00
C GLN A 77 -6.40 16.22 2.73
N ILE A 78 -6.72 17.49 2.45
CA ILE A 78 -8.07 17.90 2.05
C ILE A 78 -8.49 17.16 0.77
N ARG A 79 -7.56 17.00 -0.19
CA ARG A 79 -7.80 16.23 -1.41
C ARG A 79 -8.08 14.75 -1.12
N ALA A 80 -7.31 14.11 -0.23
CA ALA A 80 -7.51 12.72 0.14
C ALA A 80 -8.91 12.47 0.75
N TRP A 81 -9.43 13.39 1.57
CA TRP A 81 -10.76 13.26 2.18
C TRP A 81 -11.93 13.29 1.19
N LYS A 82 -11.72 13.85 -0.01
CA LYS A 82 -12.72 13.86 -1.08
C LYS A 82 -12.75 12.56 -1.88
N ILE A 83 -11.76 11.67 -1.71
CA ILE A 83 -11.74 10.36 -2.33
C ILE A 83 -12.37 9.37 -1.35
N THR A 84 -13.41 8.64 -1.78
CA THR A 84 -14.03 7.61 -0.95
C THR A 84 -13.08 6.42 -0.85
N PRO A 85 -12.92 5.79 0.34
CA PRO A 85 -12.18 4.54 0.45
C PRO A 85 -12.72 3.52 -0.57
N PRO A 86 -11.84 2.79 -1.27
CA PRO A 86 -12.30 1.79 -2.22
C PRO A 86 -12.91 0.59 -1.48
N GLU A 87 -13.97 0.04 -2.06
CA GLU A 87 -14.55 -1.25 -1.68
C GLU A 87 -13.97 -2.33 -2.57
N ILE A 88 -13.45 -3.39 -1.96
CA ILE A 88 -12.83 -4.49 -2.68
C ILE A 88 -13.46 -5.79 -2.22
N ASP A 89 -13.96 -6.54 -3.19
CA ASP A 89 -14.61 -7.82 -3.00
C ASP A 89 -13.84 -8.90 -3.76
N VAL A 90 -13.54 -9.99 -3.05
CA VAL A 90 -12.85 -11.16 -3.59
C VAL A 90 -13.73 -12.35 -3.25
N SER A 91 -14.21 -13.04 -4.29
CA SER A 91 -15.16 -14.15 -4.14
C SER A 91 -14.70 -15.26 -3.20
N ARG A 92 -13.38 -15.44 -3.03
CA ARG A 92 -12.77 -16.46 -2.17
C ARG A 92 -11.46 -15.94 -1.59
N GLU A 93 -11.30 -16.06 -0.28
CA GLU A 93 -10.04 -15.72 0.40
C GLU A 93 -8.93 -16.74 0.12
N ALA A 94 -9.30 -17.99 -0.14
CA ALA A 94 -8.38 -19.08 -0.44
C ALA A 94 -8.73 -19.78 -1.76
N VAL A 95 -7.73 -19.95 -2.63
CA VAL A 95 -7.85 -20.47 -3.99
C VAL A 95 -6.75 -21.51 -4.21
N ARG A 96 -7.02 -22.61 -4.91
CA ARG A 96 -5.96 -23.59 -5.23
C ARG A 96 -5.20 -23.22 -6.48
N LEU A 97 -4.02 -23.81 -6.66
CA LEU A 97 -3.32 -23.80 -7.95
C LEU A 97 -4.27 -24.30 -9.06
N GLY A 98 -4.31 -23.59 -10.18
CA GLY A 98 -5.18 -23.87 -11.32
C GLY A 98 -6.63 -23.37 -11.16
N GLU A 99 -7.06 -22.97 -9.95
CA GLU A 99 -8.41 -22.43 -9.75
C GLU A 99 -8.49 -20.94 -10.11
N SER A 100 -9.71 -20.51 -10.43
CA SER A 100 -10.03 -19.11 -10.67
C SER A 100 -10.80 -18.49 -9.51
N PHE A 101 -10.66 -17.18 -9.35
CA PHE A 101 -11.46 -16.38 -8.43
C PHE A 101 -11.89 -15.08 -9.09
N ASP A 102 -13.08 -14.62 -8.72
CA ASP A 102 -13.63 -13.34 -9.14
C ASP A 102 -13.19 -12.23 -8.18
N PHE A 103 -12.88 -11.08 -8.75
CA PHE A 103 -12.47 -9.85 -8.08
C PHE A 103 -13.32 -8.69 -8.56
N ARG A 104 -13.70 -7.82 -7.63
CA ARG A 104 -14.33 -6.54 -7.93
C ARG A 104 -13.69 -5.42 -7.10
N TYR A 105 -13.37 -4.35 -7.79
CA TYR A 105 -12.98 -3.06 -7.23
C TYR A 105 -14.09 -2.06 -7.48
N TYR A 106 -14.50 -1.35 -6.44
CA TYR A 106 -15.46 -0.27 -6.55
C TYR A 106 -14.94 0.97 -5.82
N GLN A 107 -14.90 2.12 -6.50
CA GLN A 107 -14.56 3.38 -5.87
C GLN A 107 -15.43 4.52 -6.40
N ALA A 108 -16.13 5.20 -5.50
CA ALA A 108 -16.94 6.37 -5.81
C ALA A 108 -16.17 7.69 -5.63
N PHE A 109 -16.41 8.66 -6.52
CA PHE A 109 -15.75 9.96 -6.49
C PHE A 109 -16.71 11.08 -6.06
N LYS A 110 -16.30 11.91 -5.09
CA LYS A 110 -17.12 13.03 -4.58
C LYS A 110 -16.95 14.32 -5.37
N ASP A 111 -15.97 14.39 -6.26
CA ASP A 111 -15.62 15.58 -7.02
C ASP A 111 -15.22 15.19 -8.44
N ARG A 112 -15.12 16.17 -9.35
CA ARG A 112 -14.62 15.94 -10.70
C ARG A 112 -13.12 15.62 -10.65
N LEU A 113 -12.73 14.54 -11.30
CA LEU A 113 -11.34 14.15 -11.43
C LEU A 113 -11.02 13.58 -12.80
N ASP A 114 -9.73 13.64 -13.14
CA ASP A 114 -9.18 12.98 -14.30
C ASP A 114 -8.30 11.83 -13.79
N LEU A 115 -8.69 10.61 -14.14
CA LEU A 115 -7.92 9.39 -13.93
C LEU A 115 -6.83 9.33 -15.00
N ASP A 116 -5.56 9.24 -14.62
CA ASP A 116 -4.45 9.05 -15.55
C ASP A 116 -4.39 7.59 -16.02
N PHE A 117 -4.44 6.66 -15.06
CA PHE A 117 -4.62 5.23 -15.31
C PHE A 117 -5.16 4.52 -14.08
N ALA A 118 -5.81 3.38 -14.29
CA ALA A 118 -6.00 2.39 -13.24
C ALA A 118 -5.35 1.08 -13.68
N ARG A 119 -4.62 0.42 -12.79
CA ARG A 119 -3.91 -0.82 -13.08
C ARG A 119 -4.23 -1.87 -12.05
N VAL A 120 -4.63 -3.04 -12.51
CA VAL A 120 -4.83 -4.23 -11.69
C VAL A 120 -3.72 -5.22 -12.01
N GLU A 121 -2.98 -5.60 -10.98
CA GLU A 121 -1.83 -6.52 -11.06
C GLU A 121 -2.11 -7.72 -10.15
N PHE A 122 -2.01 -8.93 -10.68
CA PHE A 122 -1.95 -10.15 -9.89
C PHE A 122 -0.57 -10.75 -10.04
N PHE A 123 0.13 -10.95 -8.93
CA PHE A 123 1.53 -11.35 -8.94
C PHE A 123 1.88 -12.18 -7.71
N MET A 124 2.93 -12.98 -7.86
CA MET A 124 3.57 -13.69 -6.76
C MET A 124 4.75 -12.85 -6.27
N ARG A 125 4.92 -12.72 -4.95
CA ARG A 125 6.08 -12.10 -4.32
C ARG A 125 6.84 -13.15 -3.54
N GLU A 126 8.09 -13.38 -3.93
CA GLU A 126 9.02 -14.19 -3.17
C GLU A 126 9.93 -13.26 -2.34
N THR A 127 10.05 -13.55 -1.04
CA THR A 127 10.96 -12.86 -0.13
C THR A 127 11.89 -13.86 0.51
N ALA A 128 13.20 -13.69 0.31
CA ALA A 128 14.24 -14.51 0.89
C ALA A 128 15.11 -13.68 1.84
N ILE A 129 15.37 -14.23 3.04
CA ILE A 129 16.24 -13.63 4.05
C ILE A 129 17.43 -14.56 4.24
N TYR A 130 18.63 -14.05 3.99
CA TYR A 130 19.86 -14.82 4.13
C TYR A 130 20.95 -13.99 4.80
N ARG A 131 21.97 -14.67 5.33
CA ARG A 131 23.13 -14.02 5.95
C ARG A 131 24.33 -14.14 5.04
N ARG A 132 25.07 -13.04 4.87
CA ARG A 132 26.34 -13.01 4.15
C ARG A 132 27.38 -12.41 5.09
N GLY A 133 28.19 -13.29 5.68
CA GLY A 133 29.06 -12.91 6.81
C GLY A 133 28.23 -12.59 8.05
N THR A 134 28.42 -11.40 8.61
CA THR A 134 27.66 -10.89 9.77
C THR A 134 26.34 -10.25 9.40
N ASP A 135 26.18 -9.85 8.14
CA ASP A 135 25.09 -9.01 7.68
C ASP A 135 23.90 -9.85 7.22
N THR A 136 22.68 -9.37 7.51
CA THR A 136 21.42 -9.98 7.10
C THR A 136 20.87 -9.22 5.90
N TYR A 137 20.63 -9.93 4.80
CA TYR A 137 20.09 -9.40 3.56
C TYR A 137 18.66 -9.91 3.37
N THR A 138 17.79 -9.05 2.88
CA THR A 138 16.43 -9.40 2.46
C THR A 138 16.32 -9.10 0.98
N GLU A 139 16.08 -10.12 0.17
CA GLU A 139 15.78 -9.98 -1.25
C GLU A 139 14.30 -10.23 -1.49
N THR A 140 13.71 -9.45 -2.39
CA THR A 140 12.30 -9.57 -2.77
C THR A 140 12.18 -9.54 -4.28
N HIS A 141 11.46 -10.50 -4.84
CA HIS A 141 11.22 -10.63 -6.27
C HIS A 141 9.71 -10.72 -6.52
N GLU A 142 9.19 -9.84 -7.39
CA GLU A 142 7.79 -9.84 -7.82
C GLU A 142 7.68 -10.48 -9.21
N VAL A 143 6.90 -11.55 -9.33
CA VAL A 143 6.62 -12.25 -10.60
C VAL A 143 5.20 -11.92 -11.04
N PRO A 144 5.01 -11.04 -12.03
CA PRO A 144 3.67 -10.70 -12.52
C PRO A 144 3.05 -11.90 -13.23
N VAL A 145 1.83 -12.24 -12.82
CA VAL A 145 1.01 -13.27 -13.48
C VAL A 145 0.01 -12.62 -14.42
N TYR A 146 -0.53 -11.47 -14.02
CA TYR A 146 -1.46 -10.70 -14.82
C TYR A 146 -1.30 -9.22 -14.56
N THR A 147 -1.38 -8.43 -15.63
CA THR A 147 -1.44 -6.97 -15.56
C THR A 147 -2.47 -6.47 -16.55
N LYS A 148 -3.45 -5.70 -16.06
CA LYS A 148 -4.38 -4.95 -16.90
C LYS A 148 -4.35 -3.49 -16.53
N GLU A 149 -4.13 -2.66 -17.53
CA GLU A 149 -4.23 -1.22 -17.41
C GLU A 149 -5.53 -0.74 -18.07
N ILE A 150 -6.23 0.12 -17.36
CA ILE A 150 -7.38 0.87 -17.81
C ILE A 150 -6.87 2.27 -18.14
N PRO A 151 -7.08 2.74 -19.38
CA PRO A 151 -6.53 4.01 -19.83
C PRO A 151 -7.21 5.19 -19.13
N ARG A 152 -6.65 6.37 -19.39
CA ARG A 152 -7.13 7.67 -18.91
C ARG A 152 -8.64 7.85 -19.08
N GLY A 153 -9.30 8.42 -18.08
CA GLY A 153 -10.72 8.76 -18.12
C GLY A 153 -11.06 9.99 -17.29
N SER A 154 -12.16 10.67 -17.61
CA SER A 154 -12.67 11.80 -16.83
C SER A 154 -13.95 11.39 -16.10
N TYR A 155 -13.98 11.65 -14.81
CA TYR A 155 -15.08 11.29 -13.91
C TYR A 155 -15.69 12.54 -13.28
N ARG A 156 -17.01 12.56 -13.13
CA ARG A 156 -17.79 13.60 -12.47
C ARG A 156 -18.11 13.19 -11.03
N ALA A 157 -18.56 14.16 -10.23
CA ALA A 157 -19.06 13.86 -8.89
C ALA A 157 -20.26 12.90 -8.97
N GLY A 158 -20.19 11.80 -8.22
CA GLY A 158 -21.18 10.72 -8.26
C GLY A 158 -20.84 9.58 -9.23
N ASP A 159 -19.88 9.77 -10.13
CA ASP A 159 -19.36 8.66 -10.94
C ASP A 159 -18.53 7.71 -10.07
N HIS A 160 -18.33 6.50 -10.57
CA HIS A 160 -17.58 5.46 -9.90
C HIS A 160 -16.67 4.71 -10.87
N LEU A 161 -15.58 4.19 -10.34
CA LEU A 161 -14.69 3.24 -11.00
C LEU A 161 -15.09 1.83 -10.56
N ASP A 162 -15.58 1.01 -11.48
CA ASP A 162 -15.93 -0.40 -11.25
C ASP A 162 -15.03 -1.30 -12.11
N LEU A 163 -14.15 -2.06 -11.47
CA LEU A 163 -13.25 -2.99 -12.13
C LEU A 163 -13.58 -4.40 -11.69
N SER A 164 -14.15 -5.20 -12.59
CA SER A 164 -14.38 -6.62 -12.37
C SER A 164 -13.44 -7.45 -13.23
N HIS A 165 -12.81 -8.47 -12.64
CA HIS A 165 -12.01 -9.42 -13.38
C HIS A 165 -12.01 -10.81 -12.73
N ARG A 166 -11.88 -11.85 -13.57
CA ARG A 166 -11.66 -13.23 -13.13
C ARG A 166 -10.19 -13.57 -13.30
N PHE A 167 -9.51 -13.85 -12.20
CA PHE A 167 -8.11 -14.29 -12.20
C PHE A 167 -8.04 -15.80 -12.14
N THR A 168 -7.01 -16.37 -12.77
CA THR A 168 -6.68 -17.80 -12.66
C THR A 168 -5.30 -17.92 -12.07
N VAL A 169 -5.17 -18.73 -11.02
CA VAL A 169 -3.88 -19.05 -10.43
C VAL A 169 -3.17 -20.05 -11.34
N PRO A 170 -1.93 -19.79 -11.78
CA PRO A 170 -1.16 -20.74 -12.58
C PRO A 170 -1.08 -22.12 -11.90
N PRO A 171 -1.40 -23.23 -12.60
CA PRO A 171 -1.38 -24.57 -12.01
C PRO A 171 0.03 -25.03 -11.65
N ASP A 172 1.04 -24.55 -12.37
CA ASP A 172 2.47 -24.77 -12.16
C ASP A 172 3.12 -23.75 -11.20
N GLY A 173 2.32 -22.83 -10.65
CA GLY A 173 2.76 -21.84 -9.68
C GLY A 173 3.07 -22.45 -8.31
N MET A 174 3.75 -21.68 -7.47
CA MET A 174 3.94 -22.04 -6.06
C MET A 174 2.70 -21.72 -5.23
N HIS A 175 2.39 -22.52 -4.22
CA HIS A 175 1.36 -22.16 -3.23
C HIS A 175 1.89 -21.10 -2.26
N THR A 176 1.00 -20.42 -1.53
CA THR A 176 1.40 -19.50 -0.47
C THR A 176 2.22 -20.25 0.58
N PHE A 177 3.43 -19.77 0.84
CA PHE A 177 4.36 -20.35 1.81
C PHE A 177 4.86 -19.27 2.76
N LEU A 178 4.73 -19.49 4.07
CA LEU A 178 5.14 -18.52 5.08
C LEU A 178 6.21 -19.14 5.99
N GLY A 179 7.46 -19.12 5.53
CA GLY A 179 8.62 -19.51 6.32
C GLY A 179 9.29 -18.33 7.04
N SER A 180 10.25 -18.65 7.91
CA SER A 180 11.08 -17.66 8.60
C SER A 180 12.03 -16.94 7.65
N ASN A 181 12.68 -17.69 6.75
CA ASN A 181 13.70 -17.20 5.84
C ASN A 181 13.27 -17.17 4.37
N ASN A 182 12.17 -17.84 4.01
CA ASN A 182 11.58 -17.76 2.68
C ASN A 182 10.07 -17.62 2.81
N ARG A 183 9.50 -16.68 2.04
CA ARG A 183 8.06 -16.43 1.97
C ARG A 183 7.65 -16.31 0.52
N ILE A 184 6.55 -16.95 0.18
CA ILE A 184 5.87 -16.83 -1.11
C ILE A 184 4.46 -16.32 -0.81
N GLU A 185 4.20 -15.10 -1.25
CA GLU A 185 2.93 -14.41 -1.09
C GLU A 185 2.29 -14.23 -2.47
N TRP A 186 0.96 -14.34 -2.52
CA TRP A 186 0.19 -14.01 -3.72
C TRP A 186 -0.60 -12.75 -3.44
N LEU A 187 -0.49 -11.79 -4.35
CA LEU A 187 -0.94 -10.43 -4.12
C LEU A 187 -1.72 -9.93 -5.32
N LEU A 188 -2.86 -9.32 -5.02
CA LEU A 188 -3.63 -8.53 -5.96
C LEU A 188 -3.45 -7.06 -5.61
N ARG A 189 -2.92 -6.28 -6.55
CA ARG A 189 -2.67 -4.85 -6.36
C ARG A 189 -3.51 -4.04 -7.33
N VAL A 190 -4.18 -3.02 -6.80
CA VAL A 190 -4.86 -1.99 -7.59
C VAL A 190 -4.13 -0.67 -7.38
N LYS A 191 -3.64 -0.10 -8.48
CA LYS A 191 -3.06 1.24 -8.53
C LYS A 191 -4.00 2.13 -9.32
N VAL A 192 -4.43 3.24 -8.74
CA VAL A 192 -5.26 4.25 -9.40
C VAL A 192 -4.50 5.56 -9.32
N SER A 193 -4.01 6.04 -10.46
CA SER A 193 -3.32 7.33 -10.54
C SER A 193 -4.28 8.40 -11.02
N ILE A 194 -4.37 9.48 -10.25
CA ILE A 194 -5.38 10.51 -10.44
C ILE A 194 -4.69 11.88 -10.53
N ALA A 195 -4.90 12.57 -11.66
CA ALA A 195 -4.22 13.81 -11.96
C ALA A 195 -4.47 14.88 -10.90
N ARG A 196 -3.42 15.37 -10.23
CA ARG A 196 -3.46 16.39 -9.15
C ARG A 196 -4.12 15.90 -7.86
N TRP A 197 -4.43 14.61 -7.74
CA TRP A 197 -4.93 13.99 -6.52
C TRP A 197 -3.90 12.99 -6.00
N PRO A 198 -3.98 12.56 -4.73
CA PRO A 198 -3.16 11.47 -4.24
C PRO A 198 -3.52 10.17 -4.97
N ASP A 199 -2.50 9.41 -5.39
CA ASP A 199 -2.70 8.08 -5.95
C ASP A 199 -3.26 7.11 -4.90
N VAL A 200 -4.09 6.18 -5.35
CA VAL A 200 -4.61 5.07 -4.54
C VAL A 200 -3.80 3.82 -4.88
N ASN A 201 -3.24 3.16 -3.88
CA ASN A 201 -2.49 1.92 -4.05
C ASN A 201 -2.89 0.94 -2.95
N GLU A 202 -3.76 0.01 -3.32
CA GLU A 202 -4.22 -1.03 -2.41
C GLU A 202 -3.69 -2.39 -2.84
N THR A 203 -3.32 -3.21 -1.85
CA THR A 203 -2.78 -4.55 -2.07
C THR A 203 -3.50 -5.53 -1.16
N TYR A 204 -4.02 -6.60 -1.74
CA TYR A 204 -4.79 -7.64 -1.08
C TYR A 204 -4.05 -8.96 -1.16
N PRO A 205 -3.83 -9.63 -0.02
CA PRO A 205 -3.28 -10.98 -0.03
C PRO A 205 -4.35 -11.96 -0.53
N VAL A 206 -3.94 -12.85 -1.43
CA VAL A 206 -4.74 -14.00 -1.87
C VAL A 206 -4.06 -15.23 -1.33
N ARG A 207 -4.77 -16.10 -0.60
CA ARG A 207 -4.16 -17.31 -0.06
C ARG A 207 -4.22 -18.42 -1.10
N VAL A 208 -3.09 -18.75 -1.70
CA VAL A 208 -2.99 -19.85 -2.66
C VAL A 208 -2.67 -21.15 -1.94
N LEU A 209 -3.51 -22.15 -2.12
CA LEU A 209 -3.37 -23.48 -1.57
C LEU A 209 -2.70 -24.42 -2.58
N PRO A 210 -1.97 -25.45 -2.11
CA PRO A 210 -1.42 -26.46 -3.01
C PRO A 210 -2.52 -27.18 -3.78
N GLU A 211 -2.11 -27.79 -4.90
CA GLU A 211 -2.95 -28.69 -5.67
C GLU A 211 -3.56 -29.75 -4.75
N ARG A 212 -4.82 -30.11 -5.02
CA ARG A 212 -5.46 -31.18 -4.29
C ARG A 212 -4.79 -32.48 -4.72
N PHE A 213 -4.08 -33.16 -3.82
CA PHE A 213 -3.68 -34.55 -4.05
C PHE A 213 -4.95 -35.35 -4.34
N GLU A 214 -5.19 -35.73 -5.59
CA GLU A 214 -6.22 -36.69 -5.92
C GLU A 214 -5.85 -38.02 -5.25
N GLN A 215 -6.80 -38.59 -4.53
CA GLN A 215 -6.66 -39.74 -3.64
C GLN A 215 -6.51 -41.07 -4.42
N GLY A 216 -5.81 -41.05 -5.56
CA GLY A 216 -5.51 -42.19 -6.44
C GLY A 216 -4.02 -42.31 -6.81
N TYR A 217 -3.14 -41.48 -6.24
CA TYR A 217 -1.69 -41.62 -6.42
C TYR A 217 -1.16 -42.75 -5.51
N GLU A 218 -0.98 -43.95 -6.08
CA GLU A 218 -0.15 -44.99 -5.44
C GLU A 218 1.27 -44.44 -5.27
N ALA A 219 1.70 -44.21 -4.05
CA ALA A 219 3.07 -43.77 -3.77
C ALA A 219 4.06 -44.78 -4.38
N PRO A 220 5.02 -44.38 -5.25
CA PRO A 220 5.92 -45.32 -5.92
C PRO A 220 6.93 -46.01 -5.00
N TYR A 221 6.88 -45.75 -3.68
CA TYR A 221 7.90 -46.21 -2.75
C TYR A 221 7.29 -46.75 -1.46
N THR A 222 6.65 -47.92 -1.56
CA THR A 222 6.76 -48.92 -0.49
C THR A 222 7.91 -49.86 -0.84
N GLY A 223 9.13 -49.34 -0.74
CA GLY A 223 10.32 -50.18 -0.67
C GLY A 223 10.19 -51.06 0.56
N ARG A 224 9.92 -52.36 0.33
CA ARG A 224 9.88 -53.43 1.31
C ARG A 224 11.13 -53.34 2.19
N VAL A 225 10.99 -52.89 3.43
CA VAL A 225 12.01 -53.09 4.47
C VAL A 225 12.17 -54.61 4.57
N LYS A 226 13.30 -55.12 4.08
CA LYS A 226 13.68 -56.49 4.35
C LYS A 226 14.15 -56.51 5.80
N ASP A 227 13.37 -57.15 6.65
CA ASP A 227 13.80 -57.57 7.97
C ASP A 227 15.08 -58.39 7.82
N VAL A 228 16.16 -57.89 8.41
CA VAL A 228 17.40 -58.63 8.72
C VAL A 228 17.78 -58.26 10.14
#